data_AF-A0A3P6LHZ4-F1
#
_entry.id   AF-A0A3P6LHZ4-F1
#
_cell.length_a   1.000
_cell.length_b   1.000
_cell.length_c   1.000
_cell.angle_alpha   90.00
_cell.angle_beta   90.00
_cell.angle_gamma   90.00
#
_symmetry.space_group_name_H-M   'P 1'
#
loop_
_entity.id
_entity.type
_entity.pdbx_description
1 polymer ?
#
loop_
_entity_poly.entity_id
_entity_poly.type
_entity_poly.pdbx_seq_one_letter_code
_entity_poly.pdbx_strand_id
1 'polypeptide(L)'
;MTGEIYESAQFLYILVAACLFSNYPRETRLQYVKRFYDAVSTFKISLPTPIMSGVRTPTRQFSSCVLIECGDSLDSINATSSAIV
;
A
#
# COMPACT_ATOMS: atom_id res chain seq x y z
N MET A 1 -1.55 19.88 13.61
CA MET A 1 -2.49 19.00 12.88
C MET A 1 -3.87 19.21 13.48
N THR A 2 -4.90 19.36 12.64
CA THR A 2 -6.29 19.63 13.08
C THR A 2 -6.96 18.43 13.76
N GLY A 3 -6.46 17.21 13.53
CA GLY A 3 -7.00 15.98 14.14
C GLY A 3 -8.31 15.49 13.53
N GLU A 4 -8.75 16.10 12.42
CA GLU A 4 -9.98 15.72 11.73
C GLU A 4 -9.84 14.37 11.02
N ILE A 5 -10.90 13.57 11.09
CA ILE A 5 -11.02 12.27 10.43
C ILE A 5 -11.92 12.42 9.20
N TYR A 6 -11.38 12.16 8.01
CA TYR A 6 -12.05 12.46 6.74
C TYR A 6 -12.78 11.26 6.10
N GLU A 7 -12.64 10.05 6.65
CA GLU A 7 -13.21 8.86 6.04
C GLU A 7 -13.56 7.76 7.05
N SER A 8 -14.43 6.85 6.62
CA SER A 8 -14.82 5.66 7.37
C SER A 8 -14.02 4.43 6.91
N ALA A 9 -14.00 3.38 7.72
CA ALA A 9 -13.35 2.12 7.37
C ALA A 9 -13.88 1.50 6.05
N GLN A 10 -15.17 1.69 5.74
CA GLN A 10 -15.73 1.14 4.51
C GLN A 10 -15.23 1.87 3.26
N PHE A 11 -15.02 3.20 3.35
CA PHE A 11 -14.37 3.95 2.28
C PHE A 11 -12.92 3.51 2.09
N LEU A 12 -12.19 3.26 3.18
CA LEU A 12 -10.85 2.69 3.12
C LEU A 12 -10.85 1.37 2.33
N TYR A 13 -11.69 0.40 2.68
CA TYR A 13 -11.68 -0.92 2.04
C TYR A 13 -12.07 -0.87 0.55
N ILE A 14 -13.11 -0.10 0.21
CA ILE A 14 -13.57 -0.03 -1.18
C ILE A 14 -12.57 0.73 -2.07
N LEU A 15 -11.94 1.78 -1.57
CA LEU A 15 -10.96 2.56 -2.32
C LEU A 15 -9.62 1.82 -2.44
N VAL A 16 -9.19 1.09 -1.40
CA VAL A 16 -8.05 0.17 -1.50
C VAL A 16 -8.28 -0.84 -2.63
N ALA A 17 -9.45 -1.48 -2.66
CA ALA A 17 -9.82 -2.42 -3.72
C ALA A 17 -9.82 -1.74 -5.11
N ALA A 18 -10.44 -0.56 -5.23
CA ALA A 18 -10.50 0.17 -6.49
C ALA A 18 -9.12 0.58 -7.02
N CYS A 19 -8.20 1.01 -6.15
CA CYS A 19 -6.85 1.38 -6.53
C CYS A 19 -6.04 0.17 -7.03
N LEU A 20 -6.10 -0.96 -6.30
CA LEU A 20 -5.36 -2.18 -6.65
C LEU A 20 -5.82 -2.79 -7.99
N PHE A 21 -7.11 -2.70 -8.30
CA PHE A 21 -7.69 -3.25 -9.53
C PHE A 21 -8.01 -2.19 -10.59
N SER A 22 -7.52 -0.96 -10.45
CA SER A 22 -7.84 0.17 -11.33
C SER A 22 -7.58 -0.11 -12.82
N ASN A 23 -6.50 -0.85 -13.11
CA ASN A 23 -6.07 -1.17 -14.48
C ASN A 23 -6.70 -2.45 -15.06
N TYR A 24 -7.63 -3.11 -14.36
CA TYR A 24 -8.29 -4.32 -14.89
C TYR A 24 -9.30 -3.98 -16.01
N PRO A 25 -9.56 -4.90 -16.96
CA PRO A 25 -10.56 -4.73 -18.01
C PRO A 25 -11.92 -4.35 -17.45
N ARG A 26 -12.67 -3.47 -18.14
CA ARG A 26 -13.96 -2.95 -17.64
C ARG A 26 -14.95 -4.05 -17.30
N GLU A 27 -14.96 -5.13 -18.08
CA GLU A 27 -15.84 -6.29 -17.93
C GLU A 27 -15.67 -6.99 -16.56
N THR A 28 -14.42 -7.14 -16.09
CA THR A 28 -14.12 -7.89 -14.86
C THR A 28 -13.72 -7.02 -13.67
N ARG A 29 -13.35 -5.75 -13.90
CA ARG A 29 -12.79 -4.87 -12.86
C ARG A 29 -13.68 -4.76 -11.63
N LEU A 30 -14.97 -4.49 -11.80
CA LEU A 30 -15.88 -4.34 -10.64
C LEU A 30 -16.12 -5.66 -9.91
N GLN A 31 -16.03 -6.80 -10.61
CA GLN A 31 -16.10 -8.12 -9.98
C GLN A 31 -14.91 -8.35 -9.04
N TYR A 32 -13.70 -8.00 -9.48
CA TYR A 32 -12.50 -8.09 -8.63
C TYR A 32 -12.57 -7.12 -7.45
N VAL A 33 -12.95 -5.86 -7.69
CA VAL A 33 -13.12 -4.85 -6.63
C VAL A 33 -14.07 -5.35 -5.55
N LYS A 34 -15.25 -5.86 -5.94
CA LYS A 34 -16.24 -6.38 -4.99
C LYS A 34 -15.69 -7.56 -4.18
N ARG A 35 -15.11 -8.56 -4.85
CA ARG A 35 -14.59 -9.76 -4.17
C ARG A 35 -13.47 -9.40 -3.18
N PHE A 36 -12.59 -8.48 -3.55
CA PHE A 36 -11.52 -8.03 -2.67
C PHE A 36 -12.06 -7.24 -1.48
N TYR A 37 -12.96 -6.28 -1.73
CA TYR A 37 -13.66 -5.52 -0.69
C TYR A 37 -14.33 -6.47 0.32
N ASP A 38 -15.10 -7.46 -0.15
CA ASP A 38 -15.78 -8.42 0.72
C ASP A 38 -14.75 -9.20 1.56
N ALA A 39 -13.61 -9.61 0.99
CA ALA A 39 -12.57 -10.34 1.72
C ALA A 39 -11.88 -9.52 2.81
N VAL A 40 -11.53 -8.25 2.54
CA VAL A 40 -10.82 -7.40 3.52
C VAL A 40 -11.77 -6.79 4.57
N SER A 41 -13.00 -6.42 4.18
CA SER A 41 -13.98 -5.85 5.11
C SER A 41 -14.58 -6.88 6.07
N THR A 42 -14.59 -8.16 5.68
CA THR A 42 -14.97 -9.29 6.55
C THR A 42 -13.77 -9.98 7.21
N PHE A 43 -12.60 -9.34 7.17
CA PHE A 43 -11.37 -9.78 7.85
C PHE A 43 -10.89 -11.18 7.46
N LYS A 44 -11.22 -11.65 6.25
CA LYS A 44 -10.66 -12.90 5.69
C LYS A 44 -9.21 -12.72 5.27
N ILE A 45 -8.83 -11.49 4.92
CA ILE A 45 -7.47 -11.11 4.51
C ILE A 45 -7.10 -9.82 5.24
N SER A 46 -5.97 -9.84 5.94
CA SER A 46 -5.35 -8.65 6.52
C SER A 46 -4.33 -8.05 5.56
N LEU A 47 -4.24 -6.73 5.49
CA LEU A 47 -3.20 -6.02 4.71
C LEU A 47 -2.23 -5.31 5.65
N PRO A 48 -0.95 -5.18 5.25
CA PRO A 48 0.03 -4.35 5.96
C PRO A 48 -0.40 -2.89 6.13
N THR A 49 -0.02 -2.28 7.25
CA THR A 49 -0.32 -0.89 7.60
C THR A 49 0.02 0.13 6.50
N PRO A 50 1.18 0.05 5.80
CA PRO A 50 1.51 1.02 4.74
C PRO A 50 0.50 1.03 3.59
N ILE A 51 -0.09 -0.12 3.27
CA ILE A 51 -1.12 -0.22 2.24
C ILE A 51 -2.44 0.37 2.75
N MET A 52 -2.84 0.00 3.98
CA MET A 52 -4.09 0.47 4.58
C MET A 52 -4.13 1.99 4.77
N SER A 53 -3.00 2.63 5.07
CA SER A 53 -2.93 4.09 5.21
C SER A 53 -2.74 4.80 3.88
N GLY A 54 -2.03 4.21 2.92
CA GLY A 54 -1.48 4.95 1.80
C GLY A 54 -2.19 4.79 0.46
N VAL A 55 -2.64 3.59 0.09
CA VAL A 55 -2.83 3.21 -1.32
C VAL A 55 -3.84 4.05 -2.12
N ARG A 56 -4.82 4.64 -1.42
CA ARG A 56 -5.86 5.51 -2.01
C ARG A 56 -5.52 7.01 -1.98
N THR A 57 -4.39 7.37 -1.40
CA THR A 57 -3.91 8.76 -1.28
C THR A 57 -2.87 9.05 -2.37
N PRO A 58 -2.37 10.30 -2.50
CA PRO A 58 -1.30 10.62 -3.44
C PRO A 58 0.04 9.92 -3.17
N THR A 59 0.24 9.33 -1.98
CA THR A 59 1.51 8.62 -1.67
C THR A 59 1.70 7.39 -2.57
N ARG A 60 2.95 7.08 -2.88
CA ARG A 60 3.36 5.92 -3.68
C ARG A 60 4.41 5.06 -2.99
N GLN A 61 4.61 5.27 -1.69
CA GLN A 61 5.51 4.46 -0.87
C GLN A 61 4.72 3.54 0.07
N PHE A 62 4.86 2.23 -0.14
CA PHE A 62 4.14 1.20 0.62
C PHE A 62 5.08 0.12 1.18
N SER A 63 6.39 0.32 1.06
CA SER A 63 7.40 -0.63 1.52
C SER A 63 7.43 -0.69 3.05
N SER A 64 7.45 -1.91 3.61
CA SER A 64 7.59 -2.12 5.07
C SER A 64 9.00 -2.52 5.48
N CYS A 65 9.71 -3.29 4.65
CA CYS A 65 11.04 -3.81 4.94
C CYS A 65 11.86 -3.86 3.64
N VAL A 66 13.19 -3.72 3.76
CA VAL A 66 14.16 -3.88 2.69
C VAL A 66 15.35 -4.69 3.20
N LEU A 67 16.03 -5.41 2.31
CA LEU A 67 17.33 -6.01 2.58
C LEU A 67 18.37 -5.32 1.69
N ILE A 68 19.46 -4.86 2.30
CA ILE A 68 20.55 -4.16 1.62
C ILE A 68 21.84 -4.83 2.05
N GLU A 69 22.67 -5.21 1.08
CA GLU A 69 23.98 -5.80 1.30
C GLU A 69 25.07 -4.74 1.08
N CYS A 70 26.11 -4.76 1.91
CA CYS A 70 27.22 -3.79 1.87
C CYS A 70 28.51 -4.49 1.46
N GLY A 71 29.19 -3.98 0.43
CA GLY A 71 30.50 -4.44 0.00
C GLY A 71 31.66 -3.70 0.70
N ASP A 72 32.88 -4.20 0.50
CA ASP A 72 34.11 -3.64 1.09
C ASP A 72 34.71 -2.52 0.22
N SER A 73 33.95 -1.45 0.00
CA SER A 73 34.43 -0.22 -0.64
C SER A 73 33.76 1.00 -0.02
N LEU A 74 34.46 2.13 0.02
CA LEU A 74 33.91 3.37 0.57
C LEU A 74 32.63 3.79 -0.16
N ASP A 75 32.57 3.60 -1.48
CA ASP A 75 31.38 3.88 -2.28
C ASP A 75 30.20 2.99 -1.88
N SER A 76 30.43 1.69 -1.67
CA SER A 76 29.36 0.76 -1.26
C SER A 76 28.87 1.09 0.15
N ILE A 77 29.78 1.40 1.08
CA ILE A 77 29.42 1.77 2.45
C ILE A 77 28.56 3.04 2.45
N ASN A 78 28.96 4.06 1.68
CA ASN A 78 28.19 5.30 1.57
C ASN A 78 26.84 5.07 0.91
N ALA A 79 26.78 4.28 -0.17
CA ALA A 79 25.52 3.97 -0.85
C ALA A 79 24.54 3.21 0.06
N THR A 80 25.01 2.19 0.79
CA THR A 80 24.18 1.44 1.74
C THR A 80 23.67 2.32 2.88
N SER A 81 24.51 3.22 3.40
CA SER A 81 24.10 4.19 4.44
C SER A 81 23.03 5.15 3.91
N SER A 82 23.25 5.74 2.73
CA SER A 82 22.29 6.65 2.10
C SER A 82 20.98 5.98 1.67
N ALA A 83 20.94 4.66 1.49
CA ALA A 83 19.72 3.94 1.12
C ALA A 83 18.73 3.76 2.29
N ILE A 84 19.15 4.01 3.54
CA ILE A 84 18.29 3.99 4.73
C ILE A 84 17.64 5.37 4.99
N VAL A 85 18.28 6.44 4.54
CA VAL A 85 17.96 7.84 4.89
C VAL A 85 17.06 8.50 3.85
#